data_AF-A0A7J2VTW8-F1
#
_entry.id   AF-A0A7J2VTW8-F1
#
_cell.length_a   1.000
_cell.length_b   1.000
_cell.length_c   1.000
_cell.angle_alpha   90.00
_cell.angle_beta   90.00
_cell.angle_gamma   90.00
#
_symmetry.space_group_name_H-M   'P 1'
#
loop_
_entity.id
_entity.type
_entity.pdbx_description
1 polymer ?
#
loop_
_entity_poly.entity_id
_entity_poly.type
_entity_poly.pdbx_seq_one_letter_code
_entity_poly.pdbx_strand_id
1 'polypeptide(L)'
;MNWKIVGIVVVILIILSLPIIFHLNSQKNEKDLAIKKCVEACRLAMINGKDLSNGPCLLDPIPDLNDWVCDVAHNPRQDIDNLTENQCSSYIKGKASHFVEVDPSCNFIKAY
;
A
#
# COMPACT_ATOMS: atom_id res chain seq x y z
N MET A 1 -33.88 -11.31 -33.15
CA MET A 1 -33.11 -10.51 -32.17
C MET A 1 -33.64 -9.08 -32.19
N ASN A 2 -34.23 -8.58 -31.12
CA ASN A 2 -34.78 -7.22 -31.11
C ASN A 2 -33.66 -6.23 -30.76
N TRP A 3 -33.22 -5.45 -31.75
CA TRP A 3 -32.09 -4.51 -31.60
C TRP A 3 -32.30 -3.50 -30.46
N LYS A 4 -33.56 -3.15 -30.16
CA LYS A 4 -33.90 -2.30 -29.02
C LYS A 4 -33.57 -2.98 -27.69
N ILE A 5 -33.88 -4.27 -27.56
CA ILE A 5 -33.57 -5.06 -26.37
C ILE A 5 -32.05 -5.21 -26.22
N VAL A 6 -31.33 -5.49 -27.31
CA VAL A 6 -29.85 -5.58 -27.30
C VAL A 6 -29.23 -4.26 -26.84
N GLY A 7 -29.69 -3.13 -27.38
CA GLY A 7 -29.21 -1.80 -26.96
C GLY A 7 -29.46 -1.51 -25.48
N ILE A 8 -30.64 -1.85 -24.96
CA ILE A 8 -30.98 -1.67 -23.53
C ILE A 8 -30.07 -2.52 -22.64
N VAL A 9 -29.85 -3.79 -22.99
CA VAL A 9 -29.00 -4.69 -22.20
C VAL A 9 -27.55 -4.19 -22.15
N VAL A 10 -27.00 -3.70 -23.26
CA VAL A 10 -25.65 -3.14 -23.30
C VAL A 10 -25.52 -1.90 -22.41
N VAL A 11 -26.49 -0.99 -22.44
CA VAL A 11 -26.48 0.22 -21.60
C VAL A 11 -26.52 -0.15 -20.12
N ILE A 12 -27.36 -1.12 -19.72
CA ILE A 12 -27.44 -1.58 -18.34
C ILE A 12 -26.11 -2.18 -17.89
N LEU A 13 -25.47 -3.02 -18.72
CA LEU A 13 -24.16 -3.60 -18.39
C LEU A 13 -23.08 -2.53 -18.19
N ILE A 14 -23.08 -1.48 -19.02
CA ILE A 14 -22.14 -0.36 -18.87
C ILE A 14 -22.39 0.34 -17.53
N ILE A 15 -23.64 0.71 -17.23
CA ILE A 15 -23.99 1.42 -15.98
C ILE A 15 -23.59 0.60 -14.75
N LEU A 16 -23.84 -0.71 -14.77
CA LEU A 16 -23.46 -1.59 -13.66
C LEU A 16 -21.94 -1.76 -13.50
N SER A 17 -21.17 -1.61 -14.58
CA SER A 17 -19.71 -1.73 -14.54
C SER A 17 -18.99 -0.45 -14.07
N LEU A 18 -19.60 0.73 -14.23
CA LEU A 18 -18.99 2.03 -13.89
C LEU A 18 -18.52 2.14 -12.43
N PRO A 19 -19.32 1.75 -11.40
CA PRO A 19 -18.88 1.82 -10.01
C PRO A 19 -17.67 0.92 -9.71
N ILE A 20 -17.61 -0.26 -10.34
CA ILE A 20 -16.51 -1.21 -10.18
C ILE A 20 -15.22 -0.60 -10.76
N ILE A 21 -15.30 -0.03 -11.96
CA ILE A 21 -14.16 0.64 -12.60
C ILE A 21 -13.67 1.81 -11.73
N PHE A 22 -14.59 2.62 -11.21
CA PHE A 22 -14.24 3.73 -10.32
C PHE A 22 -13.54 3.25 -9.05
N HIS A 23 -14.06 2.20 -8.40
CA HIS A 23 -13.49 1.66 -7.18
C HIS A 23 -12.07 1.10 -7.41
N LEU A 24 -11.86 0.35 -8.49
CA LEU A 24 -10.55 -0.19 -8.86
C LEU A 24 -9.52 0.93 -9.13
N ASN A 25 -9.94 1.99 -9.82
CA ASN A 25 -9.07 3.14 -10.06
C ASN A 25 -8.72 3.86 -8.75
N SER A 26 -9.67 4.00 -7.82
CA SER A 26 -9.42 4.58 -6.51
C SER A 26 -8.39 3.78 -5.72
N GLN A 27 -8.54 2.45 -5.64
CA GLN A 27 -7.59 1.60 -4.92
C GLN A 27 -6.18 1.64 -5.54
N LYS A 28 -6.10 1.62 -6.87
CA LYS A 28 -4.80 1.73 -7.56
C LYS A 28 -4.11 3.06 -7.22
N ASN A 29 -4.85 4.16 -7.25
CA ASN A 29 -4.31 5.48 -6.92
C ASN A 29 -3.85 5.56 -5.45
N GLU A 30 -4.57 4.93 -4.53
CA GLU A 30 -4.22 4.89 -3.12
C GLU A 30 -2.92 4.12 -2.87
N LYS A 31 -2.79 2.93 -3.48
CA LYS A 31 -1.58 2.11 -3.43
C LYS A 31 -0.36 2.85 -3.98
N ASP A 32 -0.49 3.49 -5.14
CA ASP A 32 0.61 4.26 -5.75
C ASP A 32 1.02 5.45 -4.86
N LEU A 33 0.05 6.10 -4.20
CA LEU A 33 0.31 7.17 -3.24
C LEU A 33 1.01 6.63 -1.97
N ALA A 34 0.58 5.48 -1.44
CA ALA A 34 1.21 4.83 -0.29
C ALA A 34 2.67 4.49 -0.57
N ILE A 35 2.96 3.90 -1.75
CA ILE A 35 4.32 3.56 -2.18
C ILE A 35 5.19 4.82 -2.22
N LYS A 36 4.68 5.89 -2.86
CA LYS A 36 5.41 7.16 -2.96
C LYS A 36 5.73 7.72 -1.56
N LYS A 37 4.74 7.81 -0.67
CA LYS A 37 4.90 8.33 0.69
C LYS A 37 5.87 7.49 1.52
N CYS A 38 5.81 6.17 1.40
CA CYS A 38 6.69 5.26 2.12
C CYS A 38 8.16 5.40 1.69
N VAL A 39 8.42 5.41 0.38
CA VAL A 39 9.77 5.62 -0.17
C VAL A 39 10.33 6.99 0.24
N GLU A 40 9.51 8.03 0.22
CA GLU A 40 9.90 9.37 0.68
C GLU A 40 10.26 9.39 2.18
N ALA A 41 9.42 8.79 3.02
CA ALA A 41 9.68 8.68 4.46
C ALA A 41 10.95 7.90 4.77
N CYS A 42 11.22 6.82 4.04
CA CYS A 42 12.47 6.07 4.18
C CYS A 42 13.68 6.93 3.85
N ARG A 43 13.65 7.65 2.72
CA ARG A 43 14.77 8.53 2.32
C ARG A 43 15.01 9.63 3.35
N LEU A 44 13.95 10.24 3.86
CA LEU A 44 14.04 11.25 4.91
C LEU A 44 14.65 10.66 6.19
N ALA A 45 14.22 9.46 6.61
CA ALA A 45 14.78 8.77 7.76
C ALA A 45 16.29 8.48 7.58
N MET A 46 16.69 7.99 6.40
CA MET A 46 18.08 7.73 6.04
C MET A 46 18.94 9.02 6.06
N ILE A 47 18.44 10.12 5.48
CA ILE A 47 19.12 11.42 5.50
C ILE A 47 19.28 11.97 6.93
N ASN A 48 18.30 11.71 7.79
CA ASN A 48 18.35 12.10 9.20
C ASN A 48 19.21 11.16 10.07
N GLY A 49 19.89 10.18 9.47
CA GLY A 49 20.78 9.26 10.18
C GLY A 49 20.05 8.20 11.02
N LYS A 50 18.77 7.92 10.73
CA LYS A 50 18.07 6.79 11.34
C LYS A 50 18.70 5.49 10.84
N ASP A 51 19.01 4.59 11.76
CA ASP A 51 19.43 3.23 11.41
C ASP A 51 18.23 2.44 10.87
N LEU A 52 18.34 2.00 9.62
CA LEU A 52 17.33 1.20 8.91
C LEU A 52 17.68 -0.29 8.86
N SER A 53 18.87 -0.67 9.35
CA SER A 53 19.38 -2.05 9.24
C SER A 53 18.59 -3.06 10.08
N ASN A 54 17.83 -2.60 11.07
CA ASN A 54 16.96 -3.45 11.88
C ASN A 54 15.55 -3.61 11.29
N GLY A 55 15.27 -3.09 10.09
CA GLY A 55 13.94 -3.15 9.48
C GLY A 55 12.85 -2.42 10.28
N PRO A 56 13.05 -1.14 10.70
CA PRO A 56 12.07 -0.47 11.54
C PRO A 56 10.83 -0.03 10.76
N CYS A 57 9.67 -0.08 11.42
CA CYS A 57 8.51 0.67 11.00
C CYS A 57 8.81 2.18 10.84
N LEU A 58 8.35 2.76 9.74
CA LEU A 58 8.58 4.17 9.38
C LEU A 58 7.33 5.04 9.53
N LEU A 59 6.17 4.54 9.12
CA LEU A 59 4.90 5.27 9.20
C LEU A 59 3.80 4.34 9.69
N ASP A 60 3.14 4.72 10.78
CA ASP A 60 2.10 3.94 11.45
C ASP A 60 0.99 4.85 12.01
N PRO A 61 0.01 5.28 11.18
CA PRO A 61 -0.18 4.98 9.76
C PRO A 61 0.58 5.93 8.82
N ILE A 62 0.51 5.66 7.51
CA ILE A 62 0.91 6.63 6.48
C ILE A 62 -0.02 7.85 6.54
N PRO A 63 0.49 9.10 6.54
CA PRO A 63 -0.35 10.29 6.56
C PRO A 63 -1.40 10.28 5.44
N ASP A 64 -2.63 10.67 5.75
CA ASP A 64 -3.80 10.65 4.86
C ASP A 64 -4.25 9.26 4.34
N LEU A 65 -3.57 8.19 4.76
CA LEU A 65 -3.82 6.81 4.34
C LEU A 65 -3.88 5.90 5.58
N ASN A 66 -4.92 6.08 6.39
CA ASN A 66 -5.03 5.47 7.72
C ASN A 66 -5.01 3.93 7.73
N ASP A 67 -5.36 3.30 6.61
CA ASP A 67 -5.37 1.84 6.45
C ASP A 67 -4.03 1.28 5.94
N TRP A 68 -3.02 2.14 5.73
CA TRP A 68 -1.69 1.78 5.24
C TRP A 68 -0.59 2.06 6.27
N VAL A 69 0.40 1.17 6.31
CA VAL A 69 1.66 1.38 7.04
C VAL A 69 2.87 1.32 6.11
N CYS A 70 4.00 1.85 6.55
CA CYS A 70 5.28 1.77 5.83
C CYS A 70 6.33 1.09 6.70
N ASP A 71 6.86 -0.02 6.22
CA ASP A 71 7.84 -0.85 6.92
C ASP A 71 9.15 -0.96 6.13
N VAL A 72 10.26 -1.15 6.84
CA VAL A 72 11.54 -1.50 6.23
C VAL A 72 11.76 -2.99 6.43
N ALA A 73 12.11 -3.72 5.37
CA ALA A 73 12.42 -5.15 5.44
C ALA A 73 13.60 -5.50 4.54
N HIS A 74 14.29 -6.59 4.82
CA HIS A 74 15.31 -7.09 3.91
C HIS A 74 14.69 -7.84 2.73
N ASN A 75 15.38 -7.85 1.60
CA ASN A 75 15.02 -8.66 0.43
C ASN A 75 16.26 -9.36 -0.15
N PRO A 76 16.47 -10.67 0.10
CA PRO A 76 15.57 -11.61 0.80
C PRO A 76 15.33 -11.26 2.28
N ARG A 77 14.13 -11.59 2.78
CA ARG A 77 13.72 -11.32 4.17
C ARG A 77 14.62 -12.07 5.16
N GLN A 78 14.95 -11.41 6.26
CA GLN A 78 15.79 -11.94 7.34
C GLN A 78 14.97 -12.15 8.61
N ASP A 79 15.51 -12.92 9.57
CA ASP A 79 14.83 -13.21 10.83
C ASP A 79 14.51 -11.93 11.63
N ILE A 80 15.37 -10.91 11.53
CA ILE A 80 15.18 -9.62 12.20
C ILE A 80 13.91 -8.87 11.72
N ASP A 81 13.48 -9.10 10.47
CA ASP A 81 12.27 -8.49 9.91
C ASP A 81 10.99 -9.10 10.51
N ASN A 82 11.07 -10.25 11.17
CA ASN A 82 9.94 -10.92 11.80
C ASN A 82 9.77 -10.56 13.28
N LEU A 83 10.70 -9.77 13.85
CA LEU A 83 10.63 -9.33 15.23
C LEU A 83 9.46 -8.35 15.42
N THR A 84 8.67 -8.55 16.47
CA THR A 84 7.43 -7.78 16.70
C THR A 84 7.72 -6.31 16.93
N GLU A 85 8.86 -5.98 17.53
CA GLU A 85 9.35 -4.63 17.76
C GLU A 85 9.67 -3.84 16.49
N ASN A 86 9.95 -4.54 15.38
CA ASN A 86 10.29 -3.94 14.10
C ASN A 86 9.05 -3.71 13.22
N GLN A 87 7.98 -4.46 13.48
CA GLN A 87 6.73 -4.43 12.74
C GLN A 87 5.83 -3.25 13.15
N CYS A 88 5.12 -2.65 12.19
CA CYS A 88 4.18 -1.57 12.47
C CYS A 88 2.99 -2.02 13.32
N SER A 89 2.69 -1.27 14.38
CA SER A 89 1.72 -1.68 15.40
C SER A 89 0.27 -1.65 14.91
N SER A 90 -0.10 -0.74 14.00
CA SER A 90 -1.45 -0.73 13.43
C SER A 90 -1.71 -1.96 12.57
N TYR A 91 -0.70 -2.47 11.87
CA TYR A 91 -0.83 -3.70 11.09
C TYR A 91 -0.98 -4.93 11.99
N ILE A 92 -0.11 -5.07 13.01
CA ILE A 92 -0.20 -6.17 13.98
C ILE A 92 -1.54 -6.19 14.72
N LYS A 93 -2.07 -5.01 15.07
CA LYS A 93 -3.34 -4.86 15.80
C LYS A 93 -4.58 -4.88 14.89
N GLY A 94 -4.41 -5.03 13.57
CA GLY A 94 -5.52 -5.04 12.61
C GLY A 94 -6.24 -3.69 12.45
N LYS A 95 -5.58 -2.58 12.78
CA LYS A 95 -6.08 -1.22 12.55
C LYS A 95 -5.77 -0.70 11.14
N ALA A 96 -4.70 -1.22 10.54
CA ALA A 96 -4.32 -1.02 9.15
C ALA A 96 -4.27 -2.38 8.46
N SER A 97 -4.85 -2.48 7.28
CA SER A 97 -5.00 -3.71 6.51
C SER A 97 -3.94 -3.84 5.41
N HIS A 98 -3.30 -2.72 5.08
CA HIS A 98 -2.34 -2.60 4.00
C HIS A 98 -0.97 -2.17 4.49
N PHE A 99 0.06 -2.55 3.72
CA PHE A 99 1.43 -2.14 4.00
C PHE A 99 2.23 -1.92 2.72
N VAL A 100 3.24 -1.07 2.83
CA VAL A 100 4.34 -0.95 1.87
C VAL A 100 5.63 -1.37 2.56
N GLU A 101 6.39 -2.25 1.92
CA GLU A 101 7.74 -2.61 2.34
C GLU A 101 8.77 -1.99 1.38
N VAL A 102 9.78 -1.36 1.97
CA VAL A 102 11.00 -0.90 1.29
C VAL A 102 12.23 -1.56 1.91
N ASP A 103 13.33 -1.63 1.17
CA ASP A 103 14.60 -2.13 1.71
C ASP A 103 15.35 -1.06 2.54
N PRO A 104 16.43 -1.41 3.27
CA PRO A 104 17.22 -0.43 4.01
C PRO A 104 17.89 0.65 3.15
N SER A 105 17.94 0.46 1.81
CA SER A 105 18.38 1.47 0.83
C SER A 105 17.21 2.26 0.23
N CYS A 106 16.01 2.13 0.80
CA CYS A 106 14.76 2.76 0.39
C CYS A 106 14.28 2.39 -1.02
N ASN A 107 14.65 1.21 -1.51
CA ASN A 107 14.06 0.65 -2.73
C ASN A 107 12.75 -0.06 -2.39
N PHE A 108 11.73 0.13 -3.23
CA PHE A 108 10.46 -0.57 -3.07
C PHE A 108 10.62 -2.09 -3.22
N ILE A 109 10.03 -2.85 -2.29
CA ILE A 109 9.96 -4.31 -2.33
C ILE A 109 8.57 -4.75 -2.80
N LYS A 110 7.54 -4.46 -2.01
CA LYS A 110 6.14 -4.83 -2.29
C LYS A 110 5.16 -3.93 -1.55
N ALA A 111 3.90 -3.97 -2.01
CA ALA A 111 2.77 -3.34 -1.35
C ALA A 111 1.54 -4.25 -1.47
N TYR A 112 0.87 -4.49 -0.36
CA TYR A 112 -0.31 -5.35 -0.25
C TYR A 112 -1.41 -4.62 0.51
#